data_AF-A0A1C4YT90-F1
#
_entry.id   AF-A0A1C4YT90-F1
#
_cell.length_a   1.000
_cell.length_b   1.000
_cell.length_c   1.000
_cell.angle_alpha   90.00
_cell.angle_beta   90.00
_cell.angle_gamma   90.00
#
_symmetry.space_group_name_H-M   'P 1'
#
loop_
_entity.id
_entity.type
_entity.pdbx_description
1 polymer ?
#
loop_
_entity_poly.entity_id
_entity_poly.type
_entity_poly.pdbx_seq_one_letter_code
_entity_poly.pdbx_strand_id
1 'polypeptide(L)'
;MAAQPHPIAFVDESWLQQRGSPGAYLMAAVIIDQDDVAPAIAAANAAAAGHSYHSSELYHRGHVGTIEAMLDVVDEHAGWSVVSAQVPLDNGRQALAPDNPQNMRGHLEDQREYARQMSLERLLRYLNTQRVQDVYLESRASMREWQEARDAGSRLPATDRTDIRAYRRLLDQNAINHRMRLVHVKDRSHAGLWMADAVAWSAGRAIRADEPQWFNRIADVATVLEATTGAELRLNERGAAPPEGERDPHNLSQSAQAMSSPTLYSASPELHQSGAILQSLIAQADQARTPASDQLTRQVLGYVQHIAERVEQLSKTVNQMLPPAAATPNPPAAPRPRPDLHDEVQPANQPDIAE
;
A
#
# COMPACT_ATOMS: atom_id res chain seq x y z
N MET A 1 -32.12 18.91 19.63
CA MET A 1 -31.68 18.84 18.22
C MET A 1 -31.38 17.38 17.92
N ALA A 2 -31.98 16.78 16.90
CA ALA A 2 -31.64 15.42 16.50
C ALA A 2 -30.19 15.40 15.99
N ALA A 3 -29.43 14.35 16.31
CA ALA A 3 -28.10 14.16 15.73
C ALA A 3 -28.24 14.04 14.21
N GLN A 4 -27.40 14.74 13.45
CA GLN A 4 -27.36 14.58 12.00
C GLN A 4 -26.84 13.19 11.65
N PRO A 5 -27.39 12.54 10.60
CA PRO A 5 -26.89 11.24 10.16
C PRO A 5 -25.42 11.32 9.78
N HIS A 6 -24.66 10.27 10.09
CA HIS A 6 -23.21 10.22 9.83
C HIS A 6 -22.74 8.87 9.32
N PRO A 7 -21.75 8.81 8.42
CA PRO A 7 -21.23 7.54 7.96
C PRO A 7 -20.47 6.80 9.07
N ILE A 8 -20.58 5.47 9.03
CA ILE A 8 -19.93 4.52 9.91
C ILE A 8 -18.97 3.68 9.08
N ALA A 9 -17.79 3.38 9.61
CA ALA A 9 -16.82 2.49 8.97
C ALA A 9 -16.62 1.21 9.79
N PHE A 10 -16.61 0.07 9.09
CA PHE A 10 -16.18 -1.21 9.63
C PHE A 10 -14.81 -1.55 9.04
N VAL A 11 -13.86 -1.94 9.90
CA VAL A 11 -12.46 -2.10 9.55
C VAL A 11 -11.98 -3.49 9.89
N ASP A 12 -11.31 -4.12 8.93
CA ASP A 12 -10.59 -5.37 9.13
C ASP A 12 -9.25 -5.36 8.38
N GLU A 13 -8.41 -6.34 8.62
CA GLU A 13 -7.04 -6.40 8.14
C GLU A 13 -6.70 -7.72 7.45
N SER A 14 -5.75 -7.64 6.53
CA SER A 14 -5.13 -8.80 5.94
C SER A 14 -3.65 -8.55 5.79
N TRP A 15 -2.83 -9.59 5.90
CA TRP A 15 -1.41 -9.45 5.63
C TRP A 15 -0.90 -10.67 4.87
N LEU A 16 0.15 -10.43 4.10
CA LEU A 16 0.84 -11.42 3.30
C LEU A 16 2.33 -11.35 3.60
N GLN A 17 2.90 -12.49 3.97
CA GLN A 17 4.34 -12.69 3.96
C GLN A 17 4.65 -14.06 3.35
N GLN A 18 5.00 -14.10 2.07
CA GLN A 18 5.57 -15.30 1.45
C GLN A 18 7.09 -15.29 1.63
N ARG A 19 7.69 -16.49 1.72
CA ARG A 19 9.14 -16.60 1.85
C ARG A 19 9.83 -16.03 0.60
N GLY A 20 10.73 -15.07 0.81
CA GLY A 20 11.43 -14.40 -0.30
C GLY A 20 10.58 -13.34 -1.03
N SER A 21 9.38 -13.06 -0.56
CA SER A 21 8.53 -11.98 -1.09
C SER A 21 8.60 -10.75 -0.18
N PRO A 22 8.55 -9.53 -0.74
CA PRO A 22 8.50 -8.27 0.02
C PRO A 22 7.26 -8.13 0.93
N GLY A 23 6.21 -8.93 0.69
CA GLY A 23 4.99 -8.92 1.50
C GLY A 23 4.15 -7.65 1.37
N ALA A 24 2.98 -7.68 2.01
CA ALA A 24 2.07 -6.54 2.09
C ALA A 24 1.26 -6.60 3.39
N TYR A 25 0.93 -5.43 3.95
CA TYR A 25 -0.10 -5.29 4.99
C TYR A 25 -1.26 -4.47 4.42
N LEU A 26 -2.49 -4.91 4.68
CA LEU A 26 -3.72 -4.30 4.20
C LEU A 26 -4.64 -4.04 5.39
N MET A 27 -5.24 -2.86 5.42
CA MET A 27 -6.33 -2.53 6.32
C MET A 27 -7.48 -1.99 5.49
N ALA A 28 -8.58 -2.73 5.42
CA ALA A 28 -9.75 -2.38 4.63
C ALA A 28 -10.82 -1.75 5.51
N ALA A 29 -11.49 -0.71 5.01
CA ALA A 29 -12.70 -0.18 5.60
C ALA A 29 -13.86 -0.19 4.60
N VAL A 30 -15.04 -0.54 5.10
CA VAL A 30 -16.31 -0.40 4.40
C VAL A 30 -17.10 0.72 5.09
N ILE A 31 -17.39 1.78 4.33
CA ILE A 31 -18.08 2.98 4.80
C ILE A 31 -19.55 2.88 4.40
N ILE A 32 -20.45 2.92 5.39
CA ILE A 32 -21.89 2.79 5.21
C ILE A 32 -22.55 4.00 5.84
N ASP A 33 -23.49 4.62 5.13
CA ASP A 33 -24.26 5.74 5.66
C ASP A 33 -25.19 5.23 6.79
N GLN A 34 -25.38 6.04 7.85
CA GLN A 34 -26.05 5.59 9.07
C GLN A 34 -27.40 4.89 8.84
N ASP A 35 -28.19 5.43 7.93
CA ASP A 35 -29.54 4.94 7.64
C ASP A 35 -29.54 3.60 6.91
N ASP A 36 -28.41 3.23 6.28
CA ASP A 36 -28.24 1.98 5.52
C ASP A 36 -27.49 0.89 6.32
N VAL A 37 -26.99 1.21 7.50
CA VAL A 37 -26.29 0.24 8.36
C VAL A 37 -27.18 -0.94 8.72
N ALA A 38 -28.43 -0.71 9.11
CA ALA A 38 -29.34 -1.81 9.49
C ALA A 38 -29.70 -2.74 8.30
N PRO A 39 -30.09 -2.21 7.11
CA PRO A 39 -30.21 -3.00 5.89
C PRO A 39 -28.94 -3.79 5.54
N ALA A 40 -27.78 -3.15 5.53
CA ALA A 40 -26.50 -3.77 5.20
C ALA A 40 -26.16 -4.93 6.16
N ILE A 41 -26.39 -4.75 7.47
CA ILE A 41 -26.19 -5.81 8.47
C ILE A 41 -27.15 -6.99 8.23
N ALA A 42 -28.41 -6.73 7.87
CA ALA A 42 -29.36 -7.79 7.54
C ALA A 42 -28.93 -8.56 6.28
N ALA A 43 -28.50 -7.85 5.24
CA ALA A 43 -28.00 -8.44 3.99
C ALA A 43 -26.72 -9.25 4.21
N ALA A 44 -25.77 -8.74 5.00
CA ALA A 44 -24.55 -9.47 5.38
C ALA A 44 -24.86 -10.76 6.16
N ASN A 45 -25.82 -10.72 7.10
CA ASN A 45 -26.28 -11.92 7.80
C ASN A 45 -26.91 -12.96 6.85
N ALA A 46 -27.70 -12.51 5.88
CA ALA A 46 -28.28 -13.39 4.87
C ALA A 46 -27.19 -13.99 3.95
N ALA A 47 -26.23 -13.18 3.51
CA ALA A 47 -25.10 -13.60 2.68
C ALA A 47 -24.22 -14.65 3.38
N ALA A 48 -24.00 -14.49 4.69
CA ALA A 48 -23.27 -15.47 5.50
C ALA A 48 -23.98 -16.84 5.59
N ALA A 49 -25.28 -16.91 5.30
CA ALA A 49 -26.08 -18.14 5.25
C ALA A 49 -25.94 -19.03 6.52
N GLY A 50 -25.76 -18.40 7.69
CA GLY A 50 -25.59 -19.09 8.97
C GLY A 50 -24.17 -19.64 9.24
N HIS A 51 -23.21 -19.39 8.36
CA HIS A 51 -21.80 -19.72 8.60
C HIS A 51 -21.16 -18.75 9.60
N SER A 52 -20.23 -19.25 10.42
CA SER A 52 -19.26 -18.37 11.08
C SER A 52 -18.39 -17.75 9.98
N TYR A 53 -18.47 -16.44 9.83
CA TYR A 53 -17.87 -15.76 8.70
C TYR A 53 -16.42 -15.39 9.01
N HIS A 54 -15.52 -15.90 8.17
CA HIS A 54 -14.13 -15.46 8.06
C HIS A 54 -13.65 -15.91 6.68
N SER A 55 -13.35 -14.98 5.79
CA SER A 55 -13.20 -15.20 4.34
C SER A 55 -12.12 -16.23 4.03
N SER A 56 -11.00 -16.20 4.77
CA SER A 56 -9.95 -17.21 4.62
C SER A 56 -10.42 -18.62 5.00
N GLU A 57 -11.20 -18.78 6.08
CA GLU A 57 -11.72 -20.10 6.47
C GLU A 57 -12.77 -20.62 5.48
N LEU A 58 -13.68 -19.74 5.05
CA LEU A 58 -14.69 -20.06 4.05
C LEU A 58 -14.05 -20.49 2.74
N TYR A 59 -13.01 -19.78 2.29
CA TYR A 59 -12.27 -20.14 1.09
C TYR A 59 -11.64 -21.53 1.19
N HIS A 60 -10.96 -21.83 2.30
CA HIS A 60 -10.37 -23.15 2.53
C HIS A 60 -11.38 -24.29 2.61
N ARG A 61 -12.63 -24.00 3.00
CA ARG A 61 -13.75 -24.95 3.02
C ARG A 61 -14.50 -25.03 1.68
N GLY A 62 -14.11 -24.25 0.67
CA GLY A 62 -14.76 -24.22 -0.64
C GLY A 62 -16.07 -23.41 -0.68
N HIS A 63 -16.36 -22.59 0.34
CA HIS A 63 -17.55 -21.74 0.41
C HIS A 63 -17.32 -20.37 -0.26
N VAL A 64 -16.78 -20.39 -1.49
CA VAL A 64 -16.44 -19.15 -2.22
C VAL A 64 -17.70 -18.32 -2.52
N GLY A 65 -18.83 -18.96 -2.81
CA GLY A 65 -20.10 -18.27 -3.05
C GLY A 65 -20.58 -17.41 -1.87
N THR A 66 -20.25 -17.80 -0.63
CA THR A 66 -20.56 -16.99 0.58
C THR A 66 -19.74 -15.71 0.64
N ILE A 67 -18.46 -15.78 0.23
CA ILE A 67 -17.57 -14.61 0.15
C ILE A 67 -18.03 -13.68 -0.96
N GLU A 68 -18.38 -14.26 -2.12
CA GLU A 68 -18.91 -13.51 -3.25
C GLU A 68 -20.22 -12.78 -2.91
N ALA A 69 -21.15 -13.45 -2.24
CA ALA A 69 -22.38 -12.82 -1.76
C ALA A 69 -22.08 -11.68 -0.78
N MET A 70 -21.07 -11.80 0.09
CA MET A 70 -20.66 -10.72 0.99
C MET A 70 -20.06 -9.53 0.23
N LEU A 71 -19.30 -9.77 -0.84
CA LEU A 71 -18.79 -8.72 -1.71
C LEU A 71 -19.92 -8.01 -2.47
N ASP A 72 -20.97 -8.74 -2.86
CA ASP A 72 -22.15 -8.12 -3.48
C ASP A 72 -22.90 -7.23 -2.49
N VAL A 73 -22.97 -7.61 -1.20
CA VAL A 73 -23.50 -6.73 -0.15
C VAL A 73 -22.67 -5.46 -0.01
N VAL A 74 -21.34 -5.56 -0.12
CA VAL A 74 -20.45 -4.38 -0.12
C VAL A 74 -20.73 -3.49 -1.33
N ASP A 75 -20.85 -4.05 -2.53
CA ASP A 75 -21.15 -3.28 -3.74
C ASP A 75 -22.51 -2.54 -3.64
N GLU A 76 -23.52 -3.19 -3.06
CA GLU A 76 -24.87 -2.62 -2.94
C GLU A 76 -25.00 -1.55 -1.84
N HIS A 77 -24.37 -1.76 -0.67
CA HIS A 77 -24.61 -0.95 0.53
C HIS A 77 -23.45 -0.04 0.92
N ALA A 78 -22.23 -0.31 0.46
CA ALA A 78 -21.11 0.56 0.79
C ALA A 78 -21.28 1.88 0.04
N GLY A 79 -21.34 2.97 0.80
CA GLY A 79 -21.15 4.28 0.21
C GLY A 79 -19.75 4.39 -0.42
N TRP A 80 -18.75 3.78 0.22
CA TRP A 80 -17.40 3.65 -0.31
C TRP A 80 -16.60 2.59 0.46
N SER A 81 -15.63 1.97 -0.18
CA SER A 81 -14.65 1.08 0.44
C SER A 81 -13.23 1.59 0.20
N VAL A 82 -12.35 1.41 1.17
CA VAL A 82 -10.95 1.84 1.07
C VAL A 82 -10.02 0.79 1.65
N VAL A 83 -8.93 0.50 0.95
CA VAL A 83 -7.87 -0.40 1.43
C VAL A 83 -6.59 0.41 1.62
N SER A 84 -6.17 0.60 2.86
CA SER A 84 -4.86 1.17 3.19
C SER A 84 -3.80 0.06 3.10
N ALA A 85 -2.85 0.20 2.20
CA ALA A 85 -1.87 -0.82 1.86
C ALA A 85 -0.44 -0.34 2.14
N GLN A 86 0.27 -1.05 3.03
CA GLN A 86 1.71 -0.91 3.21
C GLN A 86 2.42 -1.95 2.34
N VAL A 87 2.98 -1.48 1.22
CA VAL A 87 3.66 -2.29 0.22
C VAL A 87 4.98 -1.63 -0.19
N PRO A 88 6.12 -2.32 -0.16
CA PRO A 88 6.35 -3.61 0.48
C PRO A 88 6.09 -3.57 2.01
N LEU A 89 5.88 -4.75 2.61
CA LEU A 89 5.82 -4.87 4.09
C LEU A 89 7.16 -4.50 4.70
N ASP A 90 8.25 -4.93 4.06
CA ASP A 90 9.61 -4.52 4.40
C ASP A 90 9.92 -3.18 3.74
N ASN A 91 9.78 -2.09 4.49
CA ASN A 91 9.91 -0.72 3.99
C ASN A 91 11.36 -0.28 3.68
N GLY A 92 12.26 -1.22 3.43
CA GLY A 92 13.66 -0.90 3.15
C GLY A 92 14.39 -0.25 4.33
N ARG A 93 13.80 -0.27 5.54
CA ARG A 93 14.62 -0.24 6.75
C ARG A 93 15.50 -1.47 6.63
N GLN A 94 16.75 -1.26 6.25
CA GLN A 94 17.84 -2.21 6.43
C GLN A 94 17.94 -2.53 7.91
N ALA A 95 16.98 -3.28 8.43
CA ALA A 95 17.22 -4.08 9.58
C ALA A 95 18.27 -5.06 9.09
N LEU A 96 19.51 -4.81 9.51
CA LEU A 96 20.56 -5.81 9.55
C LEU A 96 19.87 -7.12 9.88
N ALA A 97 19.88 -8.07 8.92
CA ALA A 97 19.25 -9.36 9.12
C ALA A 97 19.72 -9.83 10.49
N PRO A 98 18.82 -10.09 11.46
CA PRO A 98 19.24 -10.28 12.82
C PRO A 98 20.29 -11.38 12.86
N ASP A 99 21.43 -11.11 13.50
CA ASP A 99 22.57 -12.04 13.56
C ASP A 99 22.17 -13.44 14.07
N ASN A 100 21.02 -13.52 14.75
CA ASN A 100 20.42 -14.76 15.22
C ASN A 100 19.06 -15.03 14.53
N PRO A 101 18.88 -16.20 13.88
CA PRO A 101 17.61 -16.61 13.28
C PRO A 101 16.44 -16.70 14.26
N GLN A 102 16.68 -16.85 15.57
CA GLN A 102 15.63 -16.82 16.59
C GLN A 102 14.96 -15.45 16.72
N ASN A 103 15.66 -14.36 16.35
CA ASN A 103 15.12 -13.00 16.40
C ASN A 103 14.34 -12.63 15.13
N MET A 104 14.36 -13.47 14.09
CA MET A 104 13.59 -13.20 12.85
C MET A 104 12.10 -13.09 13.11
N ARG A 105 11.54 -13.90 14.03
CA ARG A 105 10.11 -13.87 14.33
C ARG A 105 9.70 -12.54 14.97
N GLY A 106 10.41 -12.11 16.00
CA GLY A 106 10.15 -10.83 16.67
C GLY A 106 10.28 -9.66 15.69
N HIS A 107 11.31 -9.69 14.83
CA HIS A 107 11.48 -8.68 13.80
C HIS A 107 10.31 -8.59 12.80
N LEU A 108 9.79 -9.74 12.34
CA LEU A 108 8.61 -9.77 11.46
C LEU A 108 7.35 -9.28 12.17
N GLU A 109 7.19 -9.59 13.45
CA GLU A 109 6.08 -9.09 14.28
C GLU A 109 6.17 -7.55 14.44
N ASP A 110 7.36 -7.01 14.68
CA ASP A 110 7.61 -5.57 14.74
C ASP A 110 7.35 -4.86 13.40
N GLN A 111 7.79 -5.44 12.27
CA GLN A 111 7.51 -4.92 10.94
C GLN A 111 6.00 -4.89 10.64
N ARG A 112 5.28 -5.95 11.00
CA ARG A 112 3.82 -6.02 10.84
C ARG A 112 3.11 -5.01 11.71
N GLU A 113 3.53 -4.86 12.97
CA GLU A 113 2.93 -3.87 13.86
C GLU A 113 3.19 -2.46 13.34
N TYR A 114 4.40 -2.17 12.84
CA TYR A 114 4.68 -0.89 12.20
C TYR A 114 3.79 -0.66 10.98
N ALA A 115 3.72 -1.63 10.06
CA ALA A 115 2.89 -1.56 8.85
C ALA A 115 1.40 -1.38 9.19
N ARG A 116 0.92 -2.07 10.24
CA ARG A 116 -0.41 -1.88 10.81
C ARG A 116 -0.63 -0.44 11.25
N GLN A 117 0.24 0.10 12.10
CA GLN A 117 0.06 1.45 12.63
C GLN A 117 0.07 2.51 11.51
N MET A 118 0.97 2.37 10.54
CA MET A 118 0.98 3.23 9.34
C MET A 118 -0.33 3.13 8.56
N SER A 119 -0.82 1.90 8.35
CA SER A 119 -2.06 1.66 7.59
C SER A 119 -3.28 2.22 8.33
N LEU A 120 -3.37 2.01 9.64
CA LEU A 120 -4.43 2.52 10.51
C LEU A 120 -4.44 4.04 10.55
N GLU A 121 -3.29 4.69 10.75
CA GLU A 121 -3.21 6.15 10.77
C GLU A 121 -3.65 6.77 9.46
N ARG A 122 -3.22 6.20 8.33
CA ARG A 122 -3.64 6.62 7.00
C ARG A 122 -5.13 6.46 6.80
N LEU A 123 -5.65 5.30 7.19
CA LEU A 123 -7.06 4.99 7.08
C LEU A 123 -7.90 5.96 7.89
N LEU A 124 -7.57 6.21 9.16
CA LEU A 124 -8.30 7.16 10.01
C LEU A 124 -8.30 8.58 9.44
N ARG A 125 -7.19 9.04 8.86
CA ARG A 125 -7.13 10.35 8.17
C ARG A 125 -8.08 10.39 6.98
N TYR A 126 -8.11 9.33 6.17
CA TYR A 126 -9.03 9.22 5.04
C TYR A 126 -10.50 9.15 5.49
N LEU A 127 -10.82 8.31 6.47
CA LEU A 127 -12.17 8.22 7.03
C LEU A 127 -12.64 9.57 7.59
N ASN A 128 -11.72 10.38 8.12
CA ASN A 128 -12.03 11.72 8.60
C ASN A 128 -12.39 12.69 7.46
N THR A 129 -11.74 12.60 6.29
CA THR A 129 -12.14 13.39 5.12
C THR A 129 -13.51 12.96 4.60
N GLN A 130 -13.88 11.69 4.81
CA GLN A 130 -15.21 11.14 4.53
C GLN A 130 -16.23 11.40 5.65
N ARG A 131 -15.89 12.22 6.65
CA ARG A 131 -16.76 12.59 7.79
C ARG A 131 -17.29 11.40 8.60
N VAL A 132 -16.58 10.28 8.58
CA VAL A 132 -16.91 9.11 9.41
C VAL A 132 -16.75 9.47 10.88
N GLN A 133 -17.80 9.22 11.66
CA GLN A 133 -17.74 9.45 13.12
C GLN A 133 -17.45 8.18 13.89
N ASP A 134 -17.92 7.02 13.43
CA ASP A 134 -17.73 5.76 14.14
C ASP A 134 -16.91 4.79 13.29
N VAL A 135 -15.78 4.36 13.83
CA VAL A 135 -14.88 3.39 13.22
C VAL A 135 -14.84 2.14 14.10
N TYR A 136 -15.45 1.07 13.63
CA TYR A 136 -15.47 -0.22 14.29
C TYR A 136 -14.32 -1.08 13.75
N LEU A 137 -13.37 -1.42 14.61
CA LEU A 137 -12.20 -2.22 14.28
C LEU A 137 -12.22 -3.51 15.09
N GLU A 138 -11.91 -4.66 14.49
CA GLU A 138 -11.79 -5.91 15.23
C GLU A 138 -10.67 -5.82 16.30
N SER A 139 -10.98 -6.21 17.54
CA SER A 139 -9.99 -6.37 18.60
C SER A 139 -9.11 -7.59 18.31
N ARG A 140 -7.78 -7.43 18.40
CA ARG A 140 -6.85 -8.56 18.27
C ARG A 140 -6.73 -9.40 19.54
N ALA A 141 -7.24 -8.87 20.64
CA ALA A 141 -7.07 -9.49 21.93
C ALA A 141 -7.92 -10.76 22.05
N SER A 142 -7.26 -11.83 22.48
CA SER A 142 -7.93 -13.06 22.87
C SER A 142 -8.88 -12.82 24.06
N MET A 143 -9.84 -13.73 24.24
CA MET A 143 -10.72 -13.75 25.42
C MET A 143 -9.92 -13.72 26.74
N ARG A 144 -8.75 -14.36 26.74
CA ARG A 144 -7.83 -14.39 27.87
C ARG A 144 -7.23 -13.01 28.16
N GLU A 145 -6.70 -12.33 27.16
CA GLU A 145 -6.14 -10.98 27.33
C GLU A 145 -7.19 -9.98 27.77
N TRP A 146 -8.42 -10.10 27.28
CA TRP A 146 -9.56 -9.32 27.78
C TRP A 146 -9.85 -9.60 29.26
N GLN A 147 -9.73 -10.85 29.70
CA GLN A 147 -9.91 -11.19 31.11
C GLN A 147 -8.77 -10.63 31.96
N GLU A 148 -7.52 -10.80 31.53
CA GLU A 148 -6.34 -10.24 32.19
C GLU A 148 -6.42 -8.71 32.30
N ALA A 149 -6.90 -8.03 31.26
CA ALA A 149 -7.13 -6.59 31.29
C ALA A 149 -8.17 -6.20 32.36
N ARG A 150 -9.29 -6.93 32.48
CA ARG A 150 -10.32 -6.68 33.49
C ARG A 150 -9.79 -6.92 34.91
N ASP A 151 -9.07 -8.01 35.11
CA ASP A 151 -8.50 -8.37 36.42
C ASP A 151 -7.48 -7.31 36.87
N ALA A 152 -6.75 -6.70 35.93
CA ALA A 152 -5.86 -5.57 36.16
C ALA A 152 -6.56 -4.20 36.23
N GLY A 153 -7.90 -4.14 36.19
CA GLY A 153 -8.68 -2.88 36.20
C GLY A 153 -8.53 -2.03 34.94
N SER A 154 -8.01 -2.61 33.85
CA SER A 154 -7.84 -1.95 32.56
C SER A 154 -9.09 -2.12 31.68
N ARG A 155 -9.48 -1.05 30.98
CA ARG A 155 -10.61 -1.08 30.04
C ARG A 155 -10.24 -1.67 28.67
N LEU A 156 -8.95 -1.77 28.37
CA LEU A 156 -8.43 -2.17 27.05
C LEU A 156 -7.26 -3.16 27.21
N PRO A 157 -7.25 -4.24 26.42
CA PRO A 157 -6.16 -5.21 26.39
C PRO A 157 -4.88 -4.56 25.83
N ALA A 158 -3.73 -5.12 26.18
CA ALA A 158 -2.43 -4.54 25.83
C ALA A 158 -2.22 -4.43 24.30
N THR A 159 -2.71 -5.42 23.56
CA THR A 159 -2.64 -5.53 22.10
C THR A 159 -3.38 -4.41 21.35
N ASP A 160 -4.44 -3.86 21.93
CA ASP A 160 -5.22 -2.76 21.33
C ASP A 160 -4.72 -1.37 21.79
N ARG A 161 -3.80 -1.30 22.76
CA ARG A 161 -3.31 -0.01 23.29
C ARG A 161 -2.52 0.78 22.25
N THR A 162 -1.78 0.11 21.35
CA THR A 162 -1.01 0.78 20.31
C THR A 162 -1.93 1.53 19.35
N ASP A 163 -3.01 0.89 18.90
CA ASP A 163 -4.04 1.51 18.05
C ASP A 163 -4.65 2.75 18.72
N ILE A 164 -5.00 2.64 20.01
CA ILE A 164 -5.58 3.76 20.77
C ILE A 164 -4.57 4.89 20.98
N ARG A 165 -3.27 4.59 21.15
CA ARG A 165 -2.23 5.63 21.22
C ARG A 165 -2.07 6.34 19.88
N ALA A 166 -2.07 5.62 18.77
CA ALA A 166 -2.03 6.21 17.43
C ALA A 166 -3.23 7.12 17.18
N TYR A 167 -4.44 6.63 17.47
CA TYR A 167 -5.68 7.40 17.40
C TYR A 167 -5.64 8.68 18.25
N ARG A 168 -5.23 8.60 19.52
CA ARG A 168 -5.12 9.79 20.40
C ARG A 168 -4.10 10.80 19.89
N ARG A 169 -2.94 10.34 19.42
CA ARG A 169 -1.95 11.21 18.79
C ARG A 169 -2.53 11.97 17.59
N LEU A 170 -3.35 11.31 16.75
CA LEU A 170 -4.00 11.98 15.63
C LEU A 170 -5.02 13.03 16.10
N LEU A 171 -5.77 12.76 17.17
CA LEU A 171 -6.65 13.75 17.80
C LEU A 171 -5.86 14.95 18.34
N ASP A 172 -4.79 14.70 19.09
CA ASP A 172 -3.96 15.74 19.71
C ASP A 172 -3.30 16.63 18.65
N GLN A 173 -2.97 16.07 17.48
CA GLN A 173 -2.42 16.79 16.33
C GLN A 173 -3.47 17.48 15.46
N ASN A 174 -4.76 17.40 15.81
CA ASN A 174 -5.89 17.82 14.96
C ASN A 174 -5.85 17.20 13.54
N ALA A 175 -5.24 16.02 13.40
CA ALA A 175 -5.18 15.30 12.14
C ALA A 175 -6.50 14.57 11.82
N ILE A 176 -7.32 14.32 12.83
CA ILE A 176 -8.69 13.81 12.73
C ILE A 176 -9.60 14.60 13.70
N ASN A 177 -10.89 14.63 13.42
CA ASN A 177 -11.87 15.36 14.22
C ASN A 177 -12.15 14.66 15.57
N HIS A 178 -12.33 15.45 16.64
CA HIS A 178 -12.73 14.96 17.97
C HIS A 178 -14.08 14.22 18.03
N ARG A 179 -14.91 14.33 16.99
CA ARG A 179 -16.17 13.58 16.86
C ARG A 179 -15.96 12.16 16.34
N MET A 180 -14.83 11.88 15.68
CA MET A 180 -14.49 10.52 15.30
C MET A 180 -14.26 9.69 16.57
N ARG A 181 -14.65 8.41 16.55
CA ARG A 181 -14.49 7.44 17.61
C ARG A 181 -13.96 6.14 17.02
N LEU A 182 -12.85 5.66 17.58
CA LEU A 182 -12.34 4.33 17.31
C LEU A 182 -12.88 3.35 18.37
N VAL A 183 -13.62 2.35 17.93
CA VAL A 183 -14.27 1.35 18.77
C VAL A 183 -13.73 -0.03 18.43
N HIS A 184 -12.98 -0.62 19.36
CA HIS A 184 -12.55 -2.02 19.24
C HIS A 184 -13.71 -2.96 19.56
N VAL A 185 -14.11 -3.75 18.57
CA VAL A 185 -15.17 -4.74 18.70
C VAL A 185 -14.54 -6.07 19.06
N LYS A 186 -14.98 -6.64 20.19
CA LYS A 186 -14.47 -7.91 20.70
C LYS A 186 -14.94 -9.12 19.90
N ASP A 187 -16.14 -9.01 19.32
CA ASP A 187 -16.81 -10.15 18.72
C ASP A 187 -16.65 -10.14 17.19
N ARG A 188 -16.01 -11.20 16.69
CA ARG A 188 -15.93 -11.50 15.25
C ARG A 188 -17.30 -11.78 14.64
N SER A 189 -18.36 -11.89 15.44
CA SER A 189 -19.72 -12.11 14.94
C SER A 189 -20.41 -10.86 14.40
N HIS A 190 -19.76 -9.69 14.43
CA HIS A 190 -20.40 -8.47 13.95
C HIS A 190 -20.44 -8.45 12.42
N ALA A 191 -21.64 -8.53 11.82
CA ALA A 191 -21.79 -8.65 10.36
C ALA A 191 -21.16 -7.49 9.56
N GLY A 192 -21.04 -6.31 10.17
CA GLY A 192 -20.32 -5.19 9.59
C GLY A 192 -18.83 -5.46 9.35
N LEU A 193 -18.18 -6.21 10.25
CA LEU A 193 -16.77 -6.57 10.13
C LEU A 193 -16.55 -7.65 9.05
N TRP A 194 -17.54 -8.50 8.79
CA TRP A 194 -17.48 -9.52 7.73
C TRP A 194 -17.35 -8.90 6.34
N MET A 195 -18.03 -7.78 6.11
CA MET A 195 -17.88 -6.99 4.89
C MET A 195 -16.44 -6.49 4.73
N ALA A 196 -15.87 -5.90 5.78
CA ALA A 196 -14.48 -5.44 5.76
C ALA A 196 -13.47 -6.58 5.59
N ASP A 197 -13.71 -7.74 6.22
CA ASP A 197 -12.93 -8.98 6.02
C ASP A 197 -12.98 -9.44 4.56
N ALA A 198 -14.17 -9.42 3.92
CA ALA A 198 -14.32 -9.78 2.51
C ALA A 198 -13.51 -8.84 1.59
N VAL A 199 -13.54 -7.54 1.85
CA VAL A 199 -12.73 -6.55 1.12
C VAL A 199 -11.23 -6.78 1.35
N ALA A 200 -10.79 -6.91 2.60
CA ALA A 200 -9.38 -7.16 2.94
C ALA A 200 -8.88 -8.47 2.32
N TRP A 201 -9.70 -9.52 2.36
CA TRP A 201 -9.40 -10.82 1.77
C TRP A 201 -9.31 -10.77 0.24
N SER A 202 -10.25 -10.10 -0.43
CA SER A 202 -10.29 -10.01 -1.90
C SER A 202 -9.12 -9.21 -2.44
N ALA A 203 -8.80 -8.05 -1.83
CA ALA A 203 -7.57 -7.30 -2.12
C ALA A 203 -6.32 -8.15 -1.83
N GLY A 204 -6.33 -8.88 -0.70
CA GLY A 204 -5.26 -9.81 -0.35
C GLY A 204 -5.06 -10.92 -1.38
N ARG A 205 -6.13 -11.49 -1.96
CA ARG A 205 -6.06 -12.48 -3.06
C ARG A 205 -5.50 -11.87 -4.33
N ALA A 206 -5.97 -10.68 -4.71
CA ALA A 206 -5.46 -9.97 -5.88
C ALA A 206 -3.93 -9.79 -5.78
N ILE A 207 -3.43 -9.36 -4.62
CA ILE A 207 -2.00 -9.11 -4.42
C ILE A 207 -1.19 -10.41 -4.29
N ARG A 208 -1.68 -11.39 -3.52
CA ARG A 208 -0.88 -12.57 -3.15
C ARG A 208 -0.87 -13.69 -4.18
N ALA A 209 -1.92 -13.77 -4.98
CA ALA A 209 -2.16 -14.89 -5.88
C ALA A 209 -2.42 -14.43 -7.32
N ASP A 210 -2.30 -13.13 -7.62
CA ASP A 210 -2.71 -12.54 -8.90
C ASP A 210 -4.14 -12.94 -9.30
N GLU A 211 -5.04 -12.98 -8.32
CA GLU A 211 -6.44 -13.35 -8.50
C GLU A 211 -7.36 -12.15 -8.22
N PRO A 212 -7.43 -11.19 -9.17
CA PRO A 212 -8.17 -9.93 -8.97
C PRO A 212 -9.68 -10.10 -9.11
N GLN A 213 -10.19 -11.25 -9.56
CA GLN A 213 -11.60 -11.42 -9.92
C GLN A 213 -12.57 -11.10 -8.77
N TRP A 214 -12.20 -11.34 -7.52
CA TRP A 214 -13.04 -11.01 -6.37
C TRP A 214 -13.00 -9.51 -6.05
N PHE A 215 -11.82 -8.89 -6.10
CA PHE A 215 -11.71 -7.45 -5.89
C PHE A 215 -12.41 -6.67 -7.02
N ASN A 216 -12.38 -7.20 -8.26
CA ASN A 216 -13.07 -6.62 -9.41
C ASN A 216 -14.59 -6.50 -9.23
N ARG A 217 -15.21 -7.25 -8.30
CA ARG A 217 -16.63 -7.13 -7.99
C ARG A 217 -16.98 -5.84 -7.26
N ILE A 218 -16.01 -5.25 -6.56
CA ILE A 218 -16.19 -4.05 -5.74
C ILE A 218 -15.28 -2.90 -6.20
N ALA A 219 -14.58 -3.07 -7.32
CA ALA A 219 -13.58 -2.09 -7.80
C ALA A 219 -14.21 -0.73 -8.16
N ASP A 220 -15.50 -0.72 -8.49
CA ASP A 220 -16.26 0.50 -8.76
C ASP A 220 -16.57 1.28 -7.46
N VAL A 221 -16.59 0.62 -6.30
CA VAL A 221 -16.85 1.26 -4.99
C VAL A 221 -15.65 1.20 -4.06
N ALA A 222 -14.46 0.84 -4.56
CA ALA A 222 -13.27 0.64 -3.74
C ALA A 222 -12.04 1.33 -4.30
N THR A 223 -11.27 1.97 -3.42
CA THR A 223 -9.94 2.51 -3.73
C THR A 223 -8.87 1.84 -2.86
N VAL A 224 -7.62 1.83 -3.34
CA VAL A 224 -6.47 1.37 -2.56
C VAL A 224 -5.54 2.55 -2.36
N LEU A 225 -5.13 2.80 -1.12
CA LEU A 225 -4.24 3.90 -0.76
C LEU A 225 -2.91 3.34 -0.25
N GLU A 226 -1.80 3.95 -0.65
CA GLU A 226 -0.50 3.67 -0.06
C GLU A 226 -0.45 4.23 1.36
N ALA A 227 -0.12 3.39 2.34
CA ALA A 227 -0.23 3.74 3.76
C ALA A 227 0.62 4.97 4.15
N THR A 228 1.81 5.14 3.58
CA THR A 228 2.73 6.21 3.98
C THR A 228 2.32 7.59 3.46
N THR A 229 1.95 7.67 2.19
CA THR A 229 1.72 8.90 1.42
C THR A 229 0.24 9.21 1.25
N GLY A 230 -0.60 8.17 1.24
CA GLY A 230 -2.02 8.26 0.88
C GLY A 230 -2.25 8.38 -0.62
N ALA A 231 -1.22 8.17 -1.44
CA ALA A 231 -1.37 8.11 -2.88
C ALA A 231 -2.24 6.90 -3.26
N GLU A 232 -3.09 7.08 -4.26
CA GLU A 232 -3.89 5.99 -4.78
C GLU A 232 -3.00 4.97 -5.51
N LEU A 233 -3.25 3.69 -5.23
CA LEU A 233 -2.64 2.55 -5.86
C LEU A 233 -3.69 1.82 -6.71
N ARG A 234 -3.28 1.36 -7.88
CA ARG A 234 -4.14 0.65 -8.83
C ARG A 234 -3.85 -0.84 -8.76
N LEU A 235 -4.83 -1.62 -8.32
CA LEU A 235 -4.81 -3.09 -8.40
C LEU A 235 -5.13 -3.60 -9.80
N ASN A 236 -5.93 -2.85 -10.56
CA ASN A 236 -6.40 -3.17 -11.91
C ASN A 236 -6.65 -1.86 -12.69
N GLU A 237 -7.03 -1.96 -13.96
CA GLU A 237 -7.40 -0.80 -14.79
C GLU A 237 -8.79 -0.21 -14.45
N ARG A 238 -9.57 -0.91 -13.62
CA ARG A 238 -10.97 -0.60 -13.29
C ARG A 238 -11.15 0.20 -12.00
N GLY A 239 -10.07 0.63 -11.36
CA GLY A 239 -10.18 1.36 -10.10
C GLY A 239 -11.01 2.64 -10.27
N ALA A 240 -12.03 2.80 -9.43
CA ALA A 240 -12.73 4.06 -9.31
C ALA A 240 -11.91 5.04 -8.46
N ALA A 241 -11.79 6.27 -8.94
CA ALA A 241 -11.19 7.34 -8.14
C ALA A 241 -12.05 7.57 -6.89
N PRO A 242 -11.44 7.79 -5.71
CA PRO A 242 -12.19 8.17 -4.52
C PRO A 242 -13.05 9.41 -4.81
N PRO A 243 -14.25 9.50 -4.22
CA PRO A 243 -15.07 10.70 -4.38
C PRO A 243 -14.26 11.92 -3.91
N GLU A 244 -13.97 12.82 -4.84
CA GLU A 244 -13.26 14.07 -4.55
C GLU A 244 -14.20 15.05 -3.84
N GLY A 245 -13.73 15.62 -2.72
CA GLY A 245 -14.47 16.64 -1.98
C GLY A 245 -15.17 16.13 -0.72
N GLU A 246 -15.75 17.06 0.05
CA GLU A 246 -16.57 16.70 1.22
C GLU A 246 -17.86 16.02 0.76
N ARG A 247 -18.14 14.81 1.26
CA ARG A 247 -19.49 14.25 1.20
C ARG A 247 -20.47 15.26 1.81
N ASP A 248 -21.36 15.80 0.99
CA ASP A 248 -22.48 16.59 1.46
C ASP A 248 -23.42 15.64 2.24
N PRO A 249 -23.72 15.92 3.52
CA PRO A 249 -24.64 15.09 4.31
C PRO A 249 -26.03 14.97 3.70
N HIS A 250 -26.36 15.79 2.69
CA HIS A 250 -27.62 15.74 1.97
C HIS A 250 -27.54 15.08 0.58
N ASN A 251 -26.34 14.82 0.05
CA ASN A 251 -26.16 14.05 -1.19
C ASN A 251 -25.52 12.70 -0.86
N LEU A 252 -26.37 11.81 -0.33
CA LEU A 252 -26.08 10.40 -0.19
C LEU A 252 -25.91 9.80 -1.59
N SER A 253 -24.80 9.09 -1.81
CA SER A 253 -24.39 8.49 -3.09
C SER A 253 -23.99 9.48 -4.20
N GLN A 254 -22.79 10.06 -4.11
CA GLN A 254 -22.01 10.27 -5.33
C GLN A 254 -21.52 8.89 -5.79
N SER A 255 -22.34 8.22 -6.61
CA SER A 255 -21.95 7.00 -7.30
C SER A 255 -20.63 7.22 -8.03
N ALA A 256 -19.73 6.26 -7.93
CA ALA A 256 -18.45 6.32 -8.61
C ALA A 256 -18.64 6.44 -10.13
N GLN A 257 -17.80 7.22 -10.80
CA GLN A 257 -17.75 7.20 -12.25
C GLN A 257 -17.01 5.94 -12.70
N ALA A 258 -17.76 4.92 -13.11
CA ALA A 258 -17.21 3.68 -13.64
C ALA A 258 -16.30 3.96 -14.85
N MET A 259 -15.07 3.45 -14.81
CA MET A 259 -14.13 3.48 -15.93
C MET A 259 -14.03 2.08 -16.56
N SER A 260 -14.58 1.94 -17.77
CA SER A 260 -14.60 0.73 -18.64
C SER A 260 -13.20 0.05 -18.75
N SER A 261 -12.97 -1.27 -18.86
CA SER A 261 -13.62 -2.42 -19.53
C SER A 261 -13.20 -3.77 -18.87
N PRO A 262 -13.74 -4.96 -19.27
CA PRO A 262 -13.31 -6.27 -18.73
C PRO A 262 -11.99 -6.77 -19.29
N THR A 263 -11.01 -6.99 -18.41
CA THR A 263 -9.78 -7.74 -18.72
C THR A 263 -9.96 -9.18 -18.25
N LEU A 264 -9.83 -10.14 -19.18
CA LEU A 264 -9.78 -11.57 -18.88
C LEU A 264 -8.38 -11.89 -18.34
N TYR A 265 -8.29 -12.29 -17.06
CA TYR A 265 -7.03 -12.71 -16.45
C TYR A 265 -6.79 -14.21 -16.68
N SER A 266 -5.58 -14.56 -17.11
CA SER A 266 -5.14 -15.96 -17.25
C SER A 266 -4.77 -16.52 -15.89
N ALA A 267 -5.34 -17.67 -15.52
CA ALA A 267 -5.05 -18.35 -14.28
C ALA A 267 -3.64 -18.99 -14.27
N SER A 268 -3.03 -19.00 -13.08
CA SER A 268 -1.78 -19.63 -12.66
C SER A 268 -0.48 -18.82 -12.81
N PRO A 269 -0.13 -17.99 -11.81
CA PRO A 269 1.26 -17.65 -11.54
C PRO A 269 2.03 -18.89 -11.05
N GLU A 270 3.30 -19.02 -11.48
CA GLU A 270 4.24 -20.00 -10.94
C GLU A 270 4.46 -19.76 -9.44
N LEU A 271 4.53 -20.83 -8.66
CA LEU A 271 4.54 -20.86 -7.19
C LEU A 271 5.63 -20.00 -6.48
N HIS A 272 6.60 -19.43 -7.20
CA HIS A 272 7.79 -18.76 -6.61
C HIS A 272 8.08 -17.36 -7.16
N GLN A 273 7.24 -16.82 -8.05
CA GLN A 273 7.37 -15.44 -8.50
C GLN A 273 6.41 -14.56 -7.68
N SER A 274 6.93 -13.48 -7.07
CA SER A 274 6.06 -12.43 -6.53
C SER A 274 5.09 -12.00 -7.62
N GLY A 275 3.80 -12.01 -7.31
CA GLY A 275 2.76 -11.75 -8.31
C GLY A 275 2.95 -10.43 -9.04
N ALA A 276 2.53 -10.37 -10.30
CA ALA A 276 2.65 -9.19 -11.15
C ALA A 276 1.93 -7.98 -10.53
N ILE A 277 0.81 -8.21 -9.83
CA ILE A 277 0.07 -7.16 -9.13
C ILE A 277 0.91 -6.59 -7.99
N LEU A 278 1.51 -7.44 -7.15
CA LEU A 278 2.36 -6.99 -6.04
C LEU A 278 3.55 -6.16 -6.53
N GLN A 279 4.23 -6.60 -7.60
CA GLN A 279 5.36 -5.85 -8.17
C GLN A 279 4.94 -4.49 -8.72
N SER A 280 3.78 -4.42 -9.39
CA SER A 280 3.21 -3.16 -9.85
C SER A 280 2.89 -2.21 -8.68
N LEU A 281 2.30 -2.72 -7.59
CA LEU A 281 2.02 -1.91 -6.40
C LEU A 281 3.29 -1.40 -5.73
N ILE A 282 4.36 -2.21 -5.68
CA ILE A 282 5.66 -1.76 -5.16
C ILE A 282 6.19 -0.60 -5.99
N ALA A 283 6.19 -0.74 -7.32
CA ALA A 283 6.65 0.33 -8.21
C ALA A 283 5.82 1.61 -8.05
N GLN A 284 4.49 1.49 -7.93
CA GLN A 284 3.59 2.62 -7.67
C GLN A 284 3.87 3.27 -6.30
N ALA A 285 4.06 2.47 -5.25
CA ALA A 285 4.38 2.97 -3.91
C ALA A 285 5.74 3.67 -3.86
N ASP A 286 6.75 3.13 -4.54
CA ASP A 286 8.07 3.75 -4.65
C ASP A 286 8.01 5.07 -5.43
N GLN A 287 7.20 5.12 -6.49
CA GLN A 287 6.93 6.36 -7.22
C GLN A 287 6.26 7.40 -6.33
N ALA A 288 5.25 7.01 -5.54
CA ALA A 288 4.51 7.88 -4.63
C ALA A 288 5.39 8.43 -3.49
N ARG A 289 6.32 7.62 -2.98
CA ARG A 289 7.25 8.01 -1.89
C ARG A 289 8.42 8.86 -2.38
N THR A 290 8.72 8.84 -3.68
CA THR A 290 9.79 9.65 -4.25
C THR A 290 9.36 11.12 -4.29
N PRO A 291 10.07 12.05 -3.62
CA PRO A 291 9.75 13.48 -3.66
C PRO A 291 9.69 14.02 -5.09
N ALA A 292 8.83 15.01 -5.35
CA ALA A 292 8.68 15.60 -6.68
C ALA A 292 10.00 16.15 -7.26
N SER A 293 10.89 16.67 -6.41
CA SER A 293 12.25 17.12 -6.79
C SER A 293 13.11 15.98 -7.33
N ASP A 294 12.99 14.80 -6.72
CA ASP A 294 13.76 13.62 -7.09
C ASP A 294 13.16 12.96 -8.34
N GLN A 295 11.85 13.05 -8.53
CA GLN A 295 11.20 12.62 -9.77
C GLN A 295 11.68 13.43 -10.98
N LEU A 296 11.73 14.76 -10.87
CA LEU A 296 12.27 15.62 -11.93
C LEU A 296 13.73 15.26 -12.21
N THR A 297 14.54 15.06 -11.16
CA THR A 297 15.94 14.69 -11.28
C THR A 297 16.11 13.34 -11.98
N ARG A 298 15.30 12.32 -11.63
CA ARG A 298 15.30 11.01 -12.29
C ARG A 298 14.83 11.10 -13.74
N GLN A 299 13.81 11.90 -14.03
CA GLN A 299 13.35 12.11 -15.41
C GLN A 299 14.46 12.76 -16.25
N VAL A 300 15.08 13.82 -15.74
CA VAL A 300 16.20 14.48 -16.41
C VAL A 300 17.36 13.51 -16.62
N LEU A 301 17.74 12.74 -15.61
CA LEU A 301 18.79 11.72 -15.73
C LEU A 301 18.45 10.64 -16.77
N GLY A 302 17.20 10.16 -16.78
CA GLY A 302 16.72 9.21 -17.78
C GLY A 302 16.75 9.78 -19.20
N TYR A 303 16.34 11.04 -19.39
CA TYR A 303 16.48 11.75 -20.65
C TYR A 303 17.95 11.89 -21.09
N VAL A 304 18.85 12.23 -20.16
CA VAL A 304 20.29 12.35 -20.44
C VAL A 304 20.89 11.00 -20.85
N GLN A 305 20.52 9.90 -20.18
CA GLN A 305 20.94 8.55 -20.55
C GLN A 305 20.43 8.17 -21.94
N HIS A 306 19.16 8.42 -22.24
CA HIS A 306 18.60 8.14 -23.56
C HIS A 306 19.28 8.96 -24.67
N ILE A 307 19.62 10.22 -24.41
CA ILE A 307 20.40 11.05 -25.33
C ILE A 307 21.79 10.46 -25.53
N ALA A 308 22.47 10.03 -24.46
CA ALA A 308 23.79 9.42 -24.54
C ALA A 308 23.77 8.13 -25.39
N GLU A 309 22.78 7.26 -25.19
CA GLU A 309 22.58 6.05 -26.01
C GLU A 309 22.35 6.39 -27.49
N ARG A 310 21.52 7.40 -27.78
CA ARG A 310 21.30 7.88 -29.15
C ARG A 310 22.55 8.43 -29.80
N VAL A 311 23.36 9.19 -29.05
CA VAL A 311 24.64 9.73 -29.53
C VAL A 311 25.62 8.60 -29.82
N GLU A 312 25.68 7.57 -28.97
CA GLU A 312 26.52 6.40 -29.20
C GLU A 312 26.08 5.62 -30.46
N GLN A 313 24.78 5.42 -30.65
CA GLN A 313 24.23 4.79 -31.86
C GLN A 313 24.55 5.60 -33.12
N LEU A 314 24.40 6.92 -33.07
CA LEU A 314 24.77 7.82 -34.18
C LEU A 314 26.26 7.74 -34.48
N SER A 315 27.13 7.75 -33.47
CA SER A 315 28.58 7.61 -33.62
C SER A 315 28.95 6.28 -34.30
N LYS A 316 28.34 5.16 -33.87
CA LYS A 316 28.51 3.86 -34.53
C LYS A 316 28.06 3.89 -36.00
N THR A 317 26.94 4.53 -36.29
CA THR A 317 26.40 4.63 -37.65
C THR A 317 27.31 5.49 -38.54
N VAL A 318 27.81 6.62 -38.04
CA VAL A 318 28.76 7.48 -38.76
C VAL A 318 30.07 6.75 -39.06
N ASN A 319 30.61 6.00 -38.10
CA ASN A 319 31.81 5.18 -38.30
C ASN A 319 31.62 4.05 -39.34
N GLN A 320 30.38 3.57 -39.53
CA GLN A 320 30.06 2.58 -40.58
C GLN A 320 29.88 3.23 -41.95
N MET A 321 29.41 4.48 -42.02
CA MET A 321 29.25 5.21 -43.29
C MET A 321 30.55 5.81 -43.79
N LEU A 322 31.47 6.16 -42.90
CA LEU A 322 32.80 6.60 -43.29
C LEU A 322 33.55 5.41 -43.90
N PRO A 323 33.95 5.49 -45.18
CA PRO A 323 34.78 4.45 -45.77
C PRO A 323 36.05 4.32 -44.91
N PRO A 324 36.58 3.09 -44.72
CA PRO A 324 37.83 2.91 -44.01
C PRO A 324 38.85 3.84 -44.66
N ALA A 325 39.31 4.84 -43.91
CA ALA A 325 40.31 5.76 -44.38
C ALA A 325 41.46 4.90 -44.92
N ALA A 326 41.73 5.03 -46.21
CA ALA A 326 42.82 4.32 -46.86
C ALA A 326 44.05 4.47 -45.97
N ALA A 327 44.59 3.33 -45.52
CA ALA A 327 45.70 3.26 -44.58
C ALA A 327 46.74 4.32 -44.98
N THR A 328 46.88 5.35 -44.15
CA THR A 328 47.90 6.35 -44.34
C THR A 328 49.24 5.62 -44.35
N PRO A 329 50.07 5.79 -45.40
CA PRO A 329 51.38 5.17 -45.44
C PRO A 329 52.17 5.61 -44.20
N ASN A 330 52.85 4.64 -43.60
CA ASN A 330 53.66 4.78 -42.39
C ASN A 330 54.33 6.17 -42.31
N PRO A 331 54.13 6.92 -41.22
CA PRO A 331 54.90 8.14 -41.02
C PRO A 331 56.39 7.79 -40.99
N PRO A 332 57.25 8.56 -41.67
CA PRO A 332 58.70 8.37 -41.59
C PRO A 332 59.15 8.54 -40.14
N ALA A 333 60.09 7.68 -39.75
CA ALA A 333 60.65 7.59 -38.41
C ALA A 333 60.87 8.97 -37.77
N ALA A 334 60.24 9.16 -36.61
CA ALA A 334 60.45 10.35 -35.80
C ALA A 334 61.94 10.52 -35.48
N PRO A 335 62.50 11.74 -35.64
CA PRO A 335 63.86 12.02 -35.22
C PRO A 335 63.98 11.85 -33.71
N ARG A 336 65.06 11.18 -33.30
CA ARG A 336 65.41 10.92 -31.90
C ARG A 336 65.39 12.23 -31.09
N PRO A 337 64.83 12.23 -29.88
CA PRO A 337 64.90 13.39 -28.99
C PRO A 337 66.36 13.66 -28.63
N ARG A 338 66.78 14.93 -28.74
CA ARG A 338 68.02 15.41 -28.14
C ARG A 338 67.89 15.33 -26.62
N PRO A 339 68.86 14.74 -25.91
CA PRO A 339 69.04 15.02 -24.50
C PRO A 339 69.63 16.43 -24.42
N ASP A 340 68.96 17.35 -23.74
CA ASP A 340 69.55 18.46 -22.97
C ASP A 340 68.46 19.46 -22.59
N LEU A 341 68.61 20.02 -21.38
CA LEU A 341 67.80 21.02 -20.68
C LEU A 341 66.70 20.45 -19.76
N HIS A 342 67.19 19.86 -18.67
CA HIS A 342 66.54 19.99 -17.37
C HIS A 342 66.61 21.46 -16.93
N ASP A 343 65.47 22.16 -16.92
CA ASP A 343 65.28 23.33 -16.06
C ASP A 343 64.48 22.89 -14.83
N GLU A 344 65.15 22.93 -13.69
CA GLU A 344 64.56 22.76 -12.37
C GLU A 344 63.59 23.92 -12.10
N VAL A 345 62.30 23.65 -12.12
CA VAL A 345 61.30 24.53 -11.51
C VAL A 345 60.90 23.90 -10.17
N GLN A 346 61.44 24.46 -9.10
CA GLN A 346 61.07 24.15 -7.72
C GLN A 346 59.58 24.46 -7.48
N PRO A 347 58.81 23.57 -6.82
CA PRO A 347 57.47 23.90 -6.37
C PRO A 347 57.53 24.83 -5.15
N ALA A 348 56.87 25.98 -5.28
CA ALA A 348 56.64 26.88 -4.16
C ALA A 348 55.59 26.28 -3.20
N ASN A 349 55.95 26.24 -1.92
CA ASN A 349 55.15 25.80 -0.79
C ASN A 349 53.75 26.46 -0.76
N GLN A 350 52.73 25.62 -0.58
CA GLN A 350 51.39 26.02 -0.20
C GLN A 350 51.28 26.00 1.34
N PRO A 351 50.77 27.04 2.01
CA PRO A 351 50.67 27.06 3.47
C PRO A 351 49.43 26.29 3.96
N ASP A 352 49.66 25.53 5.04
CA ASP A 352 48.65 24.90 5.87
C ASP A 352 47.66 25.93 6.44
N ILE A 353 46.36 25.69 6.25
CA ILE A 353 45.28 26.35 6.99
C ILE A 353 44.84 25.35 8.07
N ALA A 354 45.09 25.73 9.32
CA ALA A 354 44.66 25.02 10.51
C ALA A 354 43.17 25.28 10.82
N GLU A 355 42.48 24.23 11.27
CA GLU A 355 41.43 24.28 12.30
C GLU A 355 41.82 23.33 13.44
#